data_AF-A0A0G1TM30-F1
#
_entry.id   AF-A0A0G1TM30-F1
#
_cell.length_a   1.000
_cell.length_b   1.000
_cell.length_c   1.000
_cell.angle_alpha   90.00
_cell.angle_beta   90.00
_cell.angle_gamma   90.00
#
_symmetry.space_group_name_H-M   'P 1'
#
loop_
_entity.id
_entity.type
_entity.pdbx_description
1 polymer ?
#
loop_
_entity_poly.entity_id
_entity_poly.type
_entity_poly.pdbx_seq_one_letter_code
_entity_poly.pdbx_strand_id
1 'polypeptide(L)'
;MKTTLSIIKADTGSIGGHNRPSDVMLAKAKEAMGVAVKSGLLTDARVTFTGDDIALLMIHDKGTDNPDIHKLAWDTFVATTAIAKSQGLYGAGQDLLKDAFSGNVRGMGPGSAEIELEERPAEPFVVFAADKCGPGVFNYPFFCSFADPFHNAGLLLAPEMRALWRMQVDLLLQWPQQADFTISPESMWARMTRLLLSEPKNPFPIRVK
;
A
#
# COMPACT_ATOMS: atom_id res chain seq x y z
N MET A 1 -8.81 11.05 -18.17
CA MET A 1 -7.41 11.44 -17.92
C MET A 1 -6.89 10.36 -17.01
N LYS A 2 -5.77 9.73 -17.40
CA LYS A 2 -5.17 8.69 -16.58
C LYS A 2 -4.52 9.31 -15.35
N THR A 3 -4.89 8.79 -14.20
CA THR A 3 -4.31 9.17 -12.90
C THR A 3 -3.85 7.90 -12.21
N THR A 4 -2.68 7.97 -11.62
CA THR A 4 -2.09 6.93 -10.79
C THR A 4 -2.08 7.41 -9.35
N LEU A 5 -2.62 6.57 -8.48
CA LEU A 5 -2.51 6.71 -7.03
C LEU A 5 -1.43 5.72 -6.57
N SER A 6 -0.33 6.24 -6.05
CA SER A 6 0.76 5.43 -5.50
C SER A 6 0.94 5.74 -4.02
N ILE A 7 0.78 4.73 -3.18
CA ILE A 7 1.19 4.80 -1.78
C ILE A 7 2.42 3.93 -1.55
N ILE A 8 3.49 4.58 -1.10
CA ILE A 8 4.75 3.92 -0.76
C ILE A 8 5.07 4.21 0.70
N LYS A 9 5.37 3.18 1.48
CA LYS A 9 5.64 3.28 2.92
C LYS A 9 6.92 2.58 3.34
N ALA A 10 7.54 3.08 4.41
CA ALA A 10 8.70 2.45 5.04
C ALA A 10 8.88 2.92 6.51
N ASP A 11 9.36 2.01 7.35
CA ASP A 11 9.96 2.34 8.64
C ASP A 11 11.41 2.81 8.43
N THR A 12 11.64 4.08 8.77
CA THR A 12 12.98 4.71 8.66
C THR A 12 13.55 5.11 10.02
N GLY A 13 12.87 4.79 11.12
CA GLY A 13 13.26 5.05 12.50
C GLY A 13 12.15 5.71 13.32
N SER A 14 12.19 5.49 14.65
CA SER A 14 11.08 5.84 15.55
C SER A 14 11.50 6.32 16.95
N ILE A 15 10.64 7.14 17.55
CA ILE A 15 10.82 7.71 18.90
C ILE A 15 10.44 6.69 19.96
N GLY A 16 11.38 6.38 20.86
CA GLY A 16 11.10 5.56 22.04
C GLY A 16 10.79 4.09 21.73
N GLY A 17 11.42 3.54 20.68
CA GLY A 17 11.06 2.24 20.12
C GLY A 17 10.03 2.38 19.00
N HIS A 18 9.47 1.25 18.58
CA HIS A 18 8.54 1.08 17.45
C HIS A 18 7.16 1.77 17.62
N ASN A 19 7.13 3.08 17.84
CA ASN A 19 5.94 3.86 18.17
C ASN A 19 5.53 4.85 17.08
N ARG A 20 6.41 5.81 16.75
CA ARG A 20 6.14 6.83 15.72
C ARG A 20 7.41 7.48 15.16
N PRO A 21 7.41 7.97 13.91
CA PRO A 21 8.47 8.83 13.37
C PRO A 21 8.56 10.15 14.13
N SER A 22 9.72 10.81 14.06
CA SER A 22 9.86 12.17 14.60
C SER A 22 9.21 13.22 13.70
N ASP A 23 8.81 14.35 14.31
CA ASP A 23 8.17 15.43 13.56
C ASP A 23 9.12 16.05 12.51
N VAL A 24 10.44 15.95 12.73
CA VAL A 24 11.48 16.38 11.78
C VAL A 24 11.54 15.45 10.57
N MET A 25 11.39 14.13 10.77
CA MET A 25 11.31 13.18 9.65
C MET A 25 10.05 13.44 8.80
N LEU A 26 8.90 13.66 9.46
CA LEU A 26 7.64 13.98 8.75
C LEU A 26 7.73 15.31 8.01
N ALA A 27 8.37 16.33 8.60
CA ALA A 27 8.62 17.59 7.94
C ALA A 27 9.50 17.41 6.70
N LYS A 28 10.55 16.59 6.78
CA LYS A 28 11.43 16.31 5.64
C LYS A 28 10.71 15.59 4.50
N ALA A 29 9.88 14.61 4.83
CA ALA A 29 9.05 13.92 3.85
C ALA A 29 8.04 14.89 3.18
N LYS A 30 7.39 15.76 3.96
CA LYS A 30 6.47 16.78 3.43
C LYS A 30 7.17 17.78 2.52
N GLU A 31 8.39 18.20 2.87
CA GLU A 31 9.22 19.06 2.03
C GLU A 31 9.51 18.39 0.68
N ALA A 32 9.98 17.14 0.68
CA ALA A 32 10.29 16.38 -0.53
C ALA A 32 9.07 16.22 -1.45
N MET A 33 7.91 15.86 -0.88
CA MET A 33 6.65 15.78 -1.61
C MET A 33 6.22 17.14 -2.18
N GLY A 34 6.35 18.22 -1.39
CA GLY A 34 6.02 19.57 -1.84
C GLY A 34 6.92 20.07 -2.98
N VAL A 35 8.20 19.69 -3.00
CA VAL A 35 9.11 19.97 -4.12
C VAL A 35 8.69 19.19 -5.36
N ALA A 36 8.32 17.92 -5.23
CA ALA A 36 7.88 17.09 -6.36
C ALA A 36 6.53 17.57 -6.96
N VAL A 37 5.63 18.10 -6.14
CA VAL A 37 4.41 18.76 -6.62
C VAL A 37 4.75 20.05 -7.37
N LYS A 38 5.62 20.90 -6.82
CA LYS A 38 6.05 22.15 -7.47
C LYS A 38 6.79 21.94 -8.80
N SER A 39 7.55 20.85 -8.93
CA SER A 39 8.25 20.52 -10.17
C SER A 39 7.34 19.89 -11.24
N GLY A 40 6.10 19.56 -10.90
CA GLY A 40 5.17 18.86 -11.78
C GLY A 40 5.46 17.36 -11.93
N LEU A 41 6.33 16.79 -11.09
CA LEU A 41 6.52 15.34 -11.04
C LEU A 41 5.28 14.65 -10.44
N LEU A 42 4.67 15.28 -9.43
CA LEU A 42 3.41 14.88 -8.82
C LEU A 42 2.34 15.93 -9.09
N THR A 43 1.10 15.49 -9.25
CA THR A 43 -0.08 16.36 -9.27
C THR A 43 -0.42 16.82 -7.85
N ASP A 44 -0.41 15.90 -6.89
CA ASP A 44 -0.62 16.18 -5.47
C ASP A 44 0.02 15.08 -4.61
N ALA A 45 0.21 15.35 -3.33
CA ALA A 45 0.78 14.40 -2.39
C ALA A 45 0.34 14.64 -0.94
N ARG A 46 0.29 13.56 -0.16
CA ARG A 46 0.04 13.60 1.28
C ARG A 46 1.01 12.69 2.02
N VAL A 47 1.62 13.23 3.07
CA VAL A 47 2.45 12.46 4.00
C VAL A 47 1.66 12.16 5.27
N THR A 48 1.65 10.90 5.68
CA THR A 48 1.07 10.43 6.94
C THR A 48 1.96 9.35 7.55
N PHE A 49 1.56 8.81 8.69
CA PHE A 49 2.17 7.63 9.29
C PHE A 49 1.13 6.80 10.03
N THR A 50 1.41 5.51 10.18
CA THR A 50 0.69 4.61 11.09
C THR A 50 1.74 3.86 11.88
N GLY A 51 1.75 4.01 13.21
CA GLY A 51 2.87 3.50 14.00
C GLY A 51 4.19 4.13 13.60
N ASP A 52 5.25 3.34 13.45
CA ASP A 52 6.58 3.76 12.99
C ASP A 52 6.74 3.87 11.46
N ASP A 53 5.72 3.47 10.69
CA ASP A 53 5.74 3.54 9.23
C ASP A 53 5.38 4.92 8.69
N ILE A 54 6.30 5.58 7.98
CA ILE A 54 5.98 6.77 7.16
C ILE A 54 5.34 6.30 5.86
N ALA A 55 4.22 6.93 5.48
CA ALA A 55 3.52 6.66 4.24
C ALA A 55 3.42 7.92 3.36
N LEU A 56 3.79 7.76 2.09
CA LEU A 56 3.77 8.78 1.04
C LEU A 56 2.65 8.43 0.06
N LEU A 57 1.52 9.13 0.14
CA LEU A 57 0.49 9.09 -0.89
C LEU A 57 0.83 10.10 -1.97
N MET A 58 0.95 9.64 -3.20
CA MET A 58 1.36 10.42 -4.37
C MET A 58 0.34 10.24 -5.49
N ILE A 59 -0.07 11.35 -6.11
CA ILE A 59 -0.96 11.38 -7.27
C ILE A 59 -0.16 11.89 -8.46
N HIS A 60 -0.16 11.14 -9.57
CA HIS A 60 0.62 11.47 -10.78
C HIS A 60 0.04 10.77 -12.02
N ASP A 61 0.59 11.06 -13.21
CA ASP A 61 0.14 10.54 -14.51
C ASP A 61 1.17 9.57 -15.16
N LYS A 62 2.07 9.02 -14.34
CA LYS A 62 3.26 8.26 -14.77
C LYS A 62 3.09 6.74 -14.88
N GLY A 63 1.92 6.21 -14.48
CA GLY A 63 1.64 4.78 -14.40
C GLY A 63 2.25 4.10 -13.16
N THR A 64 1.83 2.86 -12.91
CA THR A 64 2.34 2.02 -11.80
C THR A 64 3.78 1.57 -12.02
N ASP A 65 4.54 1.28 -10.97
CA ASP A 65 5.93 0.83 -11.05
C ASP A 65 6.88 1.84 -11.75
N ASN A 66 6.52 3.13 -11.75
CA ASN A 66 7.31 4.17 -12.42
C ASN A 66 8.63 4.48 -11.67
N PRO A 67 9.81 4.35 -12.32
CA PRO A 67 11.09 4.51 -11.64
C PRO A 67 11.30 5.87 -10.96
N ASP A 68 10.80 6.97 -11.55
CA ASP A 68 11.00 8.31 -10.99
C ASP A 68 10.20 8.50 -9.70
N ILE A 69 8.99 7.96 -9.65
CA ILE A 69 8.11 7.98 -8.47
C ILE A 69 8.71 7.13 -7.34
N HIS A 70 9.15 5.92 -7.68
CA HIS A 70 9.80 5.03 -6.71
C HIS A 70 11.15 5.60 -6.23
N LYS A 71 11.90 6.28 -7.10
CA LYS A 71 13.14 6.95 -6.75
C LYS A 71 12.90 8.13 -5.81
N LEU A 72 11.88 8.94 -6.06
CA LEU A 72 11.45 10.02 -5.15
C LEU A 72 11.13 9.48 -3.76
N ALA A 73 10.35 8.40 -3.67
CA ALA A 73 10.03 7.78 -2.38
C ALA A 73 11.29 7.23 -1.69
N TRP A 74 12.13 6.50 -2.41
CA TRP A 74 13.40 5.98 -1.89
C TRP A 74 14.31 7.07 -1.34
N ASP A 75 14.55 8.14 -2.10
CA ASP A 75 15.42 9.24 -1.70
C ASP A 75 14.84 10.00 -0.49
N THR A 76 13.51 10.09 -0.41
CA THR A 76 12.82 10.63 0.77
C THR A 76 13.10 9.76 1.99
N PHE A 77 13.00 8.43 1.89
CA PHE A 77 13.28 7.52 3.00
C PHE A 77 14.76 7.53 3.41
N VAL A 78 15.69 7.62 2.46
CA VAL A 78 17.12 7.80 2.77
C VAL A 78 17.34 9.08 3.58
N ALA A 79 16.68 10.18 3.20
CA ALA A 79 16.77 11.44 3.92
C ALA A 79 16.17 11.37 5.33
N THR A 80 15.03 10.70 5.52
CA THR A 80 14.44 10.51 6.86
C THR A 80 15.27 9.57 7.72
N THR A 81 15.91 8.55 7.15
CA THR A 81 16.87 7.70 7.85
C THR A 81 18.09 8.48 8.32
N ALA A 82 18.60 9.43 7.52
CA ALA A 82 19.70 10.30 7.95
C ALA A 82 19.31 11.14 9.19
N ILE A 83 18.08 11.65 9.21
CA ILE A 83 17.53 12.36 10.37
C ILE A 83 17.41 11.42 11.57
N ALA A 84 16.85 10.22 11.39
CA ALA A 84 16.70 9.23 12.45
C ALA A 84 18.06 8.88 13.09
N LYS A 85 19.10 8.68 12.27
CA LYS A 85 20.49 8.46 12.74
C LYS A 85 21.00 9.66 13.54
N SER A 86 20.80 10.89 13.04
CA SER A 86 21.26 12.11 13.73
C SER A 86 20.58 12.33 15.08
N GLN A 87 19.34 11.87 15.22
CA GLN A 87 18.54 11.98 16.44
C GLN A 87 18.70 10.79 17.38
N GLY A 88 19.47 9.76 17.00
CA GLY A 88 19.61 8.53 17.77
C GLY A 88 18.31 7.74 17.92
N LEU A 89 17.43 7.80 16.92
CA LEU A 89 16.14 7.10 16.95
C LEU A 89 16.34 5.58 16.82
N TYR A 90 15.38 4.84 17.38
CA TYR A 90 15.35 3.40 17.30
C TYR A 90 15.04 2.95 15.87
N GLY A 91 15.64 1.85 15.39
CA GLY A 91 15.33 1.31 14.06
C GLY A 91 15.72 2.21 12.88
N ALA A 92 16.75 3.05 13.01
CA ALA A 92 17.11 3.98 11.93
C ALA A 92 17.47 3.26 10.62
N GLY A 93 16.59 3.37 9.61
CA GLY A 93 16.72 2.72 8.31
C GLY A 93 16.27 1.25 8.28
N GLN A 94 15.38 0.84 9.18
CA GLN A 94 14.93 -0.54 9.34
C GLN A 94 14.44 -1.21 8.04
N ASP A 95 13.64 -0.50 7.24
CA ASP A 95 13.08 -1.03 5.99
C ASP A 95 13.97 -0.74 4.77
N LEU A 96 15.18 -0.19 4.93
CA LEU A 96 16.10 0.02 3.81
C LEU A 96 17.08 -1.15 3.71
N LEU A 97 16.60 -2.26 3.13
CA LEU A 97 17.32 -3.55 3.10
C LEU A 97 18.43 -3.62 2.05
N LYS A 98 18.58 -2.59 1.22
CA LYS A 98 19.61 -2.48 0.19
C LYS A 98 20.22 -1.09 0.21
N ASP A 99 21.49 -0.99 -0.15
CA ASP A 99 22.21 0.28 -0.15
C ASP A 99 21.90 1.17 -1.37
N ALA A 100 21.52 0.56 -2.51
CA ALA A 100 21.34 1.26 -3.78
C ALA A 100 19.99 0.96 -4.42
N PHE A 101 19.32 2.01 -4.91
CA PHE A 101 18.07 1.93 -5.65
C PHE A 101 18.18 1.08 -6.92
N SER A 102 17.25 0.14 -7.12
CA SER A 102 17.26 -0.80 -8.25
C SER A 102 16.05 -0.65 -9.19
N GLY A 103 15.58 0.58 -9.41
CA GLY A 103 14.52 0.89 -10.37
C GLY A 103 13.10 0.93 -9.79
N ASN A 104 12.79 0.06 -8.82
CA ASN A 104 11.59 0.18 -7.98
C ASN A 104 11.91 -0.27 -6.54
N VAL A 105 10.99 0.01 -5.61
CA VAL A 105 11.18 -0.31 -4.18
C VAL A 105 10.83 -1.76 -3.81
N ARG A 106 10.23 -2.54 -4.73
CA ARG A 106 9.81 -3.92 -4.42
C ARG A 106 11.05 -4.79 -4.17
N GLY A 107 11.04 -5.50 -3.04
CA GLY A 107 12.20 -6.30 -2.61
C GLY A 107 13.40 -5.47 -2.14
N MET A 108 13.23 -4.15 -1.97
CA MET A 108 14.20 -3.27 -1.31
C MET A 108 13.84 -2.99 0.16
N GLY A 109 12.64 -3.38 0.57
CA GLY A 109 12.10 -3.23 1.92
C GLY A 109 10.84 -2.35 1.99
N PRO A 110 10.78 -1.15 1.36
CA PRO A 110 9.55 -0.36 1.36
C PRO A 110 8.36 -1.10 0.72
N GLY A 111 7.18 -0.93 1.29
CA GLY A 111 5.93 -1.44 0.75
C GLY A 111 5.33 -0.48 -0.28
N SER A 112 4.67 -1.01 -1.31
CA SER A 112 4.00 -0.21 -2.35
C SER A 112 2.62 -0.78 -2.68
N ALA A 113 1.61 0.09 -2.77
CA ALA A 113 0.32 -0.21 -3.36
C ALA A 113 -0.05 0.89 -4.38
N GLU A 114 -0.36 0.48 -5.60
CA GLU A 114 -0.54 1.41 -6.72
C GLU A 114 -1.67 0.98 -7.64
N ILE A 115 -2.43 1.95 -8.13
CA ILE A 115 -3.48 1.77 -9.14
C ILE A 115 -3.43 2.91 -10.16
N GLU A 116 -3.39 2.56 -11.45
CA GLU A 116 -3.66 3.50 -12.55
C GLU A 116 -5.14 3.34 -12.94
N LEU A 117 -5.86 4.46 -13.01
CA LEU A 117 -7.27 4.51 -13.34
C LEU A 117 -7.60 5.70 -14.26
N GLU A 118 -8.71 5.62 -14.96
CA GLU A 118 -9.35 6.79 -15.57
C GLU A 118 -10.28 7.42 -14.52
N GLU A 119 -10.02 8.66 -14.15
CA GLU A 119 -10.83 9.34 -13.13
C GLU A 119 -12.32 9.41 -13.55
N ARG A 120 -13.19 8.95 -12.65
CA ARG A 120 -14.66 9.10 -12.78
C ARG A 120 -15.06 10.56 -12.57
N PRO A 121 -16.29 10.96 -12.95
CA PRO A 121 -16.81 12.31 -12.65
C PRO A 121 -16.70 12.70 -11.16
N ALA A 122 -16.74 11.71 -10.27
CA ALA A 122 -16.33 11.83 -8.88
C ALA A 122 -15.52 10.59 -8.51
N GLU A 123 -14.29 10.77 -8.04
CA GLU A 123 -13.35 9.69 -7.71
C GLU A 123 -13.08 9.61 -6.19
N PRO A 124 -14.05 9.17 -5.36
CA PRO A 124 -13.79 8.93 -3.95
C PRO A 124 -12.95 7.66 -3.78
N PHE A 125 -11.90 7.76 -2.97
CA PHE A 125 -11.04 6.64 -2.60
C PHE A 125 -10.71 6.66 -1.11
N VAL A 126 -10.32 5.50 -0.58
CA VAL A 126 -9.88 5.34 0.81
C VAL A 126 -8.53 4.64 0.81
N VAL A 127 -7.62 5.14 1.64
CA VAL A 127 -6.30 4.54 1.86
C VAL A 127 -6.25 3.98 3.26
N PHE A 128 -5.95 2.69 3.36
CA PHE A 128 -5.70 2.02 4.64
C PHE A 128 -4.18 1.84 4.83
N ALA A 129 -3.69 2.18 6.01
CA ALA A 129 -2.32 1.91 6.45
C ALA A 129 -2.39 1.27 7.84
N ALA A 130 -1.67 0.17 8.02
CA ALA A 130 -1.63 -0.61 9.26
C ALA A 130 -0.18 -0.90 9.65
N ASP A 131 0.04 -0.99 10.96
CA ASP A 131 1.33 -1.28 11.58
C ASP A 131 1.21 -2.51 12.49
N LYS A 132 2.33 -3.21 12.72
CA LYS A 132 2.46 -4.43 13.52
C LYS A 132 1.64 -5.62 13.01
N CYS A 133 1.43 -5.67 11.70
CA CYS A 133 0.75 -6.77 11.02
C CYS A 133 1.33 -7.01 9.62
N GLY A 134 1.15 -8.22 9.08
CA GLY A 134 1.45 -8.52 7.68
C GLY A 134 0.33 -8.04 6.72
N PRO A 135 0.56 -8.08 5.40
CA PRO A 135 -0.41 -7.60 4.41
C PRO A 135 -1.74 -8.35 4.44
N GLY A 136 -1.74 -9.61 4.91
CA GLY A 136 -2.95 -10.43 5.03
C GLY A 136 -3.99 -9.91 6.01
N VAL A 137 -3.68 -8.92 6.86
CA VAL A 137 -4.65 -8.27 7.76
C VAL A 137 -5.84 -7.69 6.98
N PHE A 138 -5.62 -7.28 5.72
CA PHE A 138 -6.65 -6.68 4.89
C PHE A 138 -7.54 -7.70 4.20
N ASN A 139 -7.23 -9.00 4.24
CA ASN A 139 -8.00 -10.01 3.51
C ASN A 139 -9.45 -10.08 3.93
N TYR A 140 -9.68 -10.11 5.25
CA TYR A 140 -11.03 -10.19 5.80
C TYR A 140 -11.83 -8.90 5.53
N PRO A 141 -11.30 -7.68 5.78
CA PRO A 141 -11.95 -6.44 5.35
C PRO A 141 -12.25 -6.38 3.84
N PHE A 142 -11.33 -6.82 2.98
CA PHE A 142 -11.57 -6.87 1.53
C PHE A 142 -12.69 -7.85 1.17
N PHE A 143 -12.68 -9.05 1.76
CA PHE A 143 -13.76 -10.01 1.58
C PHE A 143 -15.12 -9.43 1.99
N CYS A 144 -15.21 -8.84 3.19
CA CYS A 144 -16.43 -8.21 3.68
C CYS A 144 -16.92 -7.09 2.76
N SER A 145 -16.00 -6.32 2.19
CA SER A 145 -16.34 -5.18 1.33
C SER A 145 -16.85 -5.60 -0.05
N PHE A 146 -16.31 -6.67 -0.64
CA PHE A 146 -16.57 -7.01 -2.05
C PHE A 146 -17.38 -8.28 -2.27
N ALA A 147 -17.49 -9.15 -1.26
CA ALA A 147 -18.10 -10.48 -1.42
C ALA A 147 -19.16 -10.81 -0.36
N ASP A 148 -19.19 -10.12 0.78
CA ASP A 148 -20.13 -10.45 1.86
C ASP A 148 -21.40 -9.56 1.82
N PRO A 149 -22.59 -10.11 1.50
CA PRO A 149 -23.83 -9.33 1.48
C PRO A 149 -24.30 -8.86 2.87
N PHE A 150 -23.76 -9.42 3.97
CA PHE A 150 -24.04 -8.93 5.32
C PHE A 150 -23.28 -7.63 5.64
N HIS A 151 -22.17 -7.38 4.95
CA HIS A 151 -21.33 -6.19 5.14
C HIS A 151 -21.45 -5.18 3.98
N ASN A 152 -21.85 -5.64 2.79
CA ASN A 152 -22.14 -4.79 1.64
C ASN A 152 -23.53 -5.07 1.06
N ALA A 153 -24.52 -4.31 1.52
CA ALA A 153 -25.90 -4.40 1.03
C ALA A 153 -26.05 -4.06 -0.47
N GLY A 154 -25.07 -3.36 -1.05
CA GLY A 154 -25.02 -3.06 -2.49
C GLY A 154 -25.01 -4.31 -3.36
N LEU A 155 -24.42 -5.41 -2.89
CA LEU A 155 -24.40 -6.70 -3.58
C LEU A 155 -25.80 -7.29 -3.79
N LEU A 156 -26.77 -6.95 -2.92
CA LEU A 156 -28.16 -7.39 -3.04
C LEU A 156 -29.03 -6.34 -3.74
N LEU A 157 -28.85 -5.07 -3.37
CA LEU A 157 -29.79 -4.00 -3.66
C LEU A 157 -29.44 -3.17 -4.90
N ALA A 158 -28.16 -3.03 -5.26
CA ALA A 158 -27.71 -2.20 -6.37
C ALA A 158 -27.51 -3.05 -7.64
N PRO A 159 -28.32 -2.86 -8.70
CA PRO A 159 -28.22 -3.66 -9.93
C PRO A 159 -26.82 -3.63 -10.56
N GLU A 160 -26.16 -2.48 -10.54
CA GLU A 160 -24.81 -2.26 -11.07
C GLU A 160 -23.73 -3.07 -10.33
N MET A 161 -23.98 -3.43 -9.06
CA MET A 161 -23.06 -4.19 -8.21
C MET A 161 -23.38 -5.69 -8.15
N ARG A 162 -24.42 -6.15 -8.87
CA ARG A 162 -24.75 -7.58 -8.99
C ARG A 162 -23.76 -8.34 -9.87
N ALA A 163 -22.96 -7.62 -10.66
CA ALA A 163 -21.86 -8.21 -11.41
C ALA A 163 -20.81 -8.80 -10.45
N LEU A 164 -20.26 -9.96 -10.82
CA LEU A 164 -19.27 -10.66 -10.01
C LEU A 164 -17.96 -9.88 -9.96
N TRP A 165 -17.40 -9.72 -8.76
CA TRP A 165 -16.07 -9.13 -8.56
C TRP A 165 -14.98 -10.18 -8.81
N ARG A 166 -13.87 -9.77 -9.42
CA ARG A 166 -12.67 -10.60 -9.55
C ARG A 166 -11.64 -10.14 -8.53
N MET A 167 -11.02 -11.09 -7.84
CA MET A 167 -10.02 -10.79 -6.81
C MET A 167 -8.75 -11.57 -7.14
N GLN A 168 -7.68 -10.86 -7.48
CA GLN A 168 -6.38 -11.46 -7.69
C GLN A 168 -5.75 -11.73 -6.30
N VAL A 169 -5.31 -12.96 -6.06
CA VAL A 169 -4.68 -13.34 -4.79
C VAL A 169 -3.26 -13.82 -5.07
N ASP A 170 -2.30 -13.17 -4.46
CA ASP A 170 -0.89 -13.52 -4.63
C ASP A 170 -0.45 -14.47 -3.50
N LEU A 171 0.25 -15.54 -3.86
CA LEU A 171 0.81 -16.50 -2.90
C LEU A 171 2.24 -16.09 -2.54
N LEU A 172 2.43 -15.41 -1.39
CA LEU A 172 3.75 -14.85 -1.03
C LEU A 172 4.87 -15.89 -0.89
N LEU A 173 4.58 -17.10 -0.40
CA LEU A 173 5.59 -18.16 -0.31
C LEU A 173 5.98 -18.77 -1.67
N GLN A 174 5.19 -18.52 -2.72
CA GLN A 174 5.39 -19.09 -4.06
C GLN A 174 5.64 -18.01 -5.11
N TRP A 175 5.89 -16.76 -4.70
CA TRP A 175 6.11 -15.65 -5.62
C TRP A 175 7.24 -15.98 -6.62
N PRO A 176 7.03 -15.80 -7.95
CA PRO A 176 5.96 -15.01 -8.57
C PRO A 176 4.71 -15.79 -9.00
N GLN A 177 4.46 -16.99 -8.49
CA GLN A 177 3.23 -17.73 -8.84
C GLN A 177 2.00 -16.96 -8.36
N GLN A 178 1.27 -16.40 -9.33
CA GLN A 178 -0.01 -15.74 -9.14
C GLN A 178 -1.13 -16.76 -9.31
N ALA A 179 -2.14 -16.68 -8.46
CA ALA A 179 -3.36 -17.44 -8.65
C ALA A 179 -4.53 -16.46 -8.79
N ASP A 180 -5.06 -16.38 -9.99
CA ASP A 180 -6.24 -15.58 -10.26
C ASP A 180 -7.49 -16.33 -9.80
N PHE A 181 -8.24 -15.72 -8.88
CA PHE A 181 -9.50 -16.28 -8.42
C PHE A 181 -10.66 -15.35 -8.79
N THR A 182 -11.71 -15.93 -9.35
CA THR A 182 -13.00 -15.24 -9.43
C THR A 182 -13.83 -15.68 -8.24
N ILE A 183 -14.18 -14.74 -7.36
CA ILE A 183 -15.09 -15.00 -6.25
C ILE A 183 -16.49 -14.68 -6.75
N SER A 184 -17.34 -15.71 -6.83
CA SER A 184 -18.78 -15.54 -7.03
C SER A 184 -19.51 -15.92 -5.75
N PRO A 185 -20.73 -15.42 -5.51
CA PRO A 185 -21.56 -15.87 -4.41
C PRO A 185 -21.71 -17.41 -4.37
N GLU A 186 -21.71 -18.09 -5.52
CA GLU A 186 -21.79 -19.56 -5.57
C GLU A 186 -20.46 -20.26 -5.24
N SER A 187 -19.30 -19.65 -5.56
CA SER A 187 -17.98 -20.21 -5.26
C SER A 187 -17.45 -19.85 -3.86
N MET A 188 -18.14 -18.93 -3.18
CA MET A 188 -17.77 -18.26 -1.93
C MET A 188 -17.53 -19.23 -0.76
N TRP A 189 -18.48 -20.10 -0.44
CA TRP A 189 -18.43 -20.92 0.78
C TRP A 189 -17.42 -22.07 0.71
N ALA A 190 -17.34 -22.75 -0.43
CA ALA A 190 -16.41 -23.86 -0.63
C ALA A 190 -14.94 -23.40 -0.63
N ARG A 191 -14.68 -22.16 -1.06
CA ARG A 191 -13.31 -21.65 -1.26
C ARG A 191 -12.82 -20.80 -0.11
N MET A 192 -13.69 -20.04 0.55
CA MET A 192 -13.35 -19.32 1.77
C MET A 192 -12.95 -20.27 2.91
N THR A 193 -13.59 -21.44 2.99
CA THR A 193 -13.16 -22.53 3.89
C THR A 193 -11.73 -22.99 3.60
N ARG A 194 -11.28 -22.96 2.34
CA ARG A 194 -9.92 -23.35 1.96
C ARG A 194 -8.87 -22.25 2.21
N LEU A 195 -9.27 -20.98 2.06
CA LEU A 195 -8.42 -19.80 2.29
C LEU A 195 -8.26 -19.47 3.78
N LEU A 196 -9.34 -19.54 4.57
CA LEU A 196 -9.32 -19.24 6.01
C LEU A 196 -8.72 -20.37 6.87
N LEU A 197 -8.79 -21.62 6.41
CA LEU A 197 -8.23 -22.79 7.12
C LEU A 197 -6.79 -23.12 6.72
N SER A 198 -6.22 -22.44 5.72
CA SER A 198 -4.78 -22.54 5.45
C SER A 198 -4.01 -21.69 6.46
N GLU A 199 -3.04 -22.29 7.14
CA GLU A 199 -2.49 -21.85 8.44
C GLU A 199 -2.18 -20.34 8.60
N PRO A 200 -2.35 -19.78 9.83
CA PRO A 200 -2.10 -18.37 10.15
C PRO A 200 -0.66 -17.87 9.95
N LYS A 201 0.26 -18.75 9.52
CA LYS A 201 1.65 -18.40 9.15
C LYS A 201 1.80 -17.98 7.69
N ASN A 202 0.73 -17.98 6.90
CA ASN A 202 0.75 -17.62 5.49
C ASN A 202 -0.02 -16.31 5.21
N PRO A 203 0.67 -15.17 5.03
CA PRO A 203 0.01 -13.94 4.62
C PRO A 203 -0.25 -14.00 3.12
N PHE A 204 -1.51 -14.10 2.72
CA PHE A 204 -1.95 -13.87 1.34
C PHE A 204 -2.26 -12.38 1.20
N PRO A 205 -1.70 -11.59 0.27
CA PRO A 205 -2.19 -10.28 -0.10
C PRO A 205 -3.26 -10.44 -1.17
N ILE A 206 -4.35 -9.70 -1.01
CA ILE A 206 -5.40 -9.58 -2.02
C ILE A 206 -5.13 -8.30 -2.81
N ARG A 207 -5.09 -8.41 -4.13
CA ARG A 207 -5.10 -7.28 -5.07
C ARG A 207 -6.43 -7.30 -5.82
N VAL A 208 -7.22 -6.25 -5.66
CA VAL A 208 -8.44 -6.06 -6.47
C VAL A 208 -8.01 -5.32 -7.73
N LYS A 209 -8.25 -5.91 -8.90
CA LYS A 209 -8.16 -5.23 -10.21
C LYS A 209 -9.56 -4.92 -10.70
#